data_AF-K1TZQ4-F1
#
_entry.id   AF-K1TZQ4-F1
#
_cell.length_a   1.000
_cell.length_b   1.000
_cell.length_c   1.000
_cell.angle_alpha   90.00
_cell.angle_beta   90.00
_cell.angle_gamma   90.00
#
_symmetry.space_group_name_H-M   'P 1'
#
loop_
_entity.id
_entity.type
_entity.pdbx_description
1 polymer ?
#
loop_
_entity_poly.entity_id
_entity_poly.type
_entity_poly.pdbx_seq_one_letter_code
_entity_poly.pdbx_strand_id
1 'polypeptide(L)'
;ITNYTSTTSSVSSEEYALLNRLTITVKVRFTNALDEKASWTKTFSAFEDYDSSLLLTEAESSLIPEIVDQLVTDIFQASASNW
;
A
#
# COMPACT_ATOMS: atom_id res chain seq x y z
N ILE A 1 -9.47 0.06 4.82
CA ILE A 1 -8.92 0.45 3.50
C ILE A 1 -9.66 1.70 3.07
N THR A 2 -8.93 2.77 2.79
CA THR A 2 -9.51 4.09 2.52
C THR A 2 -9.58 4.37 1.02
N ASN A 3 -8.76 3.68 0.21
CA ASN A 3 -8.83 3.72 -1.24
C ASN A 3 -8.32 2.40 -1.84
N TYR A 4 -8.94 1.96 -2.93
CA TYR A 4 -8.60 0.76 -3.70
C TYR A 4 -8.71 1.11 -5.18
N THR A 5 -7.58 1.43 -5.82
CA THR A 5 -7.54 1.91 -7.21
C THR A 5 -6.54 1.11 -8.01
N SER A 6 -6.98 0.61 -9.16
CA SER A 6 -6.12 0.02 -10.18
C SER A 6 -5.88 1.06 -11.26
N THR A 7 -4.63 1.39 -11.53
CA THR A 7 -4.22 2.34 -12.59
C THR A 7 -3.23 1.67 -13.52
N THR A 8 -3.33 1.90 -14.82
CA THR A 8 -2.34 1.45 -15.80
C THR A 8 -1.07 2.29 -15.65
N SER A 9 0.05 1.65 -15.28
CA SER A 9 1.35 2.32 -15.17
C SER A 9 2.18 2.00 -16.42
N SER A 10 2.19 2.92 -17.38
CA SER A 10 3.07 2.81 -18.57
C SER A 10 4.45 3.39 -18.26
N VAL A 11 5.45 2.54 -18.01
CA VAL A 11 6.87 2.95 -18.14
C VAL A 11 7.36 2.43 -19.48
N SER A 12 7.40 3.31 -20.48
CA SER A 12 7.90 3.00 -21.81
C SER A 12 9.42 3.15 -21.84
N SER A 13 10.14 2.04 -22.08
CA SER A 13 11.34 1.94 -22.92
C SER A 13 11.55 0.47 -23.30
N GLU A 14 11.18 0.14 -24.54
CA GLU A 14 11.66 -1.01 -25.33
C GLU A 14 11.20 -2.45 -25.03
N GLU A 15 10.27 -2.68 -24.09
CA GLU A 15 9.60 -3.98 -24.01
C GLU A 15 8.11 -3.78 -23.65
N TYR A 16 7.20 -4.33 -24.45
CA TYR A 16 5.74 -4.18 -24.33
C TYR A 16 5.18 -4.93 -23.10
N ALA A 17 5.69 -4.67 -21.89
CA ALA A 17 5.06 -5.11 -20.66
C ALA A 17 4.06 -4.04 -20.22
N LEU A 18 2.81 -4.17 -20.66
CA LEU A 18 1.72 -3.46 -19.99
C LEU A 18 1.65 -4.04 -18.57
N LEU A 19 1.89 -3.22 -17.55
CA LEU A 19 1.71 -3.61 -16.15
C LEU A 19 0.56 -2.82 -15.55
N ASN A 20 -0.31 -3.54 -14.84
CA ASN A 20 -1.34 -2.94 -14.02
C ASN A 20 -0.78 -2.71 -12.62
N ARG A 21 -1.11 -1.56 -12.02
CA ARG A 21 -0.69 -1.24 -10.66
C ARG A 21 -1.85 -1.33 -9.71
N LEU A 22 -1.74 -2.18 -8.69
CA LEU A 22 -2.66 -2.19 -7.57
C LEU A 22 -2.12 -1.30 -6.46
N THR A 23 -2.81 -0.20 -6.16
CA THR A 23 -2.45 0.69 -5.04
C THR A 23 -3.45 0.55 -3.91
N ILE A 24 -2.97 0.28 -2.70
CA ILE A 24 -3.79 0.21 -1.49
C ILE A 24 -3.37 1.34 -0.55
N THR A 25 -4.34 2.17 -0.19
CA THR A 25 -4.15 3.26 0.75
C THR A 25 -4.95 3.03 2.03
N VAL A 26 -4.30 3.13 3.18
CA VAL A 26 -4.91 2.99 4.50
C VAL A 26 -4.65 4.23 5.36
N LYS A 27 -5.70 4.74 5.99
CA LYS A 27 -5.59 5.80 6.99
C LYS A 27 -5.55 5.18 8.38
N VAL A 28 -4.46 5.42 9.12
CA VAL A 28 -4.24 4.88 10.46
C VAL A 28 -4.23 6.01 11.47
N ARG A 29 -4.97 5.84 12.56
CA ARG A 29 -4.97 6.74 13.72
C ARG A 29 -4.31 6.03 14.89
N PHE A 30 -3.11 6.47 15.25
CA PHE A 30 -2.47 6.07 16.48
C PHE A 30 -2.97 6.96 17.61
N THR A 31 -3.52 6.36 18.67
CA THR A 31 -4.00 7.08 19.85
C THR A 31 -3.21 6.61 21.05
N ASN A 32 -2.41 7.51 21.64
CA ASN A 32 -1.66 7.22 22.86
C ASN A 32 -2.55 7.58 24.07
N ALA A 33 -2.83 6.60 24.92
CA ALA A 33 -3.69 6.76 26.09
C ALA A 33 -3.04 7.54 27.24
N LEU A 34 -1.71 7.70 27.22
CA LEU A 34 -0.94 8.41 28.26
C LEU A 34 -0.65 9.87 27.87
N ASP A 35 -0.40 10.13 26.58
CA ASP A 35 -0.16 11.48 26.06
C ASP A 35 -0.95 11.70 24.77
N GLU A 36 -2.04 12.46 24.86
CA GLU A 36 -2.92 12.73 23.72
C GLU A 36 -2.21 13.51 22.60
N LYS A 37 -1.14 14.28 22.91
CA LYS A 37 -0.36 15.03 21.91
C LYS A 37 0.58 14.13 21.12
N ALA A 38 0.92 12.95 21.64
CA ALA A 38 1.63 11.90 20.91
C ALA A 38 0.70 11.09 19.99
N SER A 39 -0.62 11.35 20.00
CA SER A 39 -1.56 10.75 19.06
C SER A 39 -1.41 11.39 17.68
N TRP A 40 -1.44 10.57 16.64
CA TRP A 40 -1.31 11.05 15.27
C TRP A 40 -2.24 10.29 14.33
N THR A 41 -2.58 10.93 13.22
CA THR A 41 -3.30 10.29 12.13
C THR A 41 -2.46 10.45 10.88
N LYS A 42 -2.07 9.33 10.29
CA LYS A 42 -1.22 9.30 9.09
C LYS A 42 -1.83 8.37 8.06
N THR A 43 -1.64 8.71 6.80
CA THR A 43 -2.05 7.89 5.67
C THR A 43 -0.82 7.16 5.15
N PHE A 44 -0.96 5.86 4.93
CA PHE A 44 0.05 5.00 4.33
C PHE A 44 -0.48 4.46 3.00
N SER A 45 0.39 4.37 2.01
CA SER A 45 0.05 3.86 0.69
C SER A 45 1.19 3.02 0.18
N ALA A 46 0.87 1.83 -0.30
CA ALA A 46 1.79 0.95 -0.98
C ALA A 46 1.14 0.42 -2.25
N PHE A 47 1.95 -0.03 -3.19
CA PHE A 47 1.50 -0.51 -4.48
C PHE A 47 2.37 -1.65 -4.95
N GLU A 48 1.77 -2.56 -5.72
CA GLU A 48 2.49 -3.60 -6.45
C GLU A 48 2.02 -3.62 -7.90
N ASP A 49 2.96 -3.91 -8.80
CA ASP A 49 2.74 -4.00 -10.23
C ASP A 49 2.54 -5.48 -10.63
N TYR A 50 1.57 -5.74 -11.49
CA TYR A 50 1.27 -7.08 -11.99
C TYR A 50 1.07 -7.09 -13.50
N ASP A 51 1.26 -8.25 -14.10
CA ASP A 51 1.14 -8.43 -15.54
C ASP A 51 -0.28 -8.08 -16.01
N SER A 52 -0.41 -7.25 -17.07
CA SER A 52 -1.73 -6.85 -17.59
C SER A 52 -2.51 -7.99 -18.24
N SER A 53 -1.88 -9.13 -18.50
CA SER A 53 -2.58 -10.33 -18.96
C SER A 53 -3.36 -11.04 -17.84
N LEU A 54 -3.04 -10.78 -16.57
CA LEU A 54 -3.72 -11.38 -15.43
C LEU A 54 -4.91 -10.53 -14.99
N LEU A 55 -6.01 -11.19 -14.62
CA LEU A 55 -7.12 -10.50 -13.97
C LEU A 55 -6.73 -10.11 -12.54
N LEU A 56 -7.20 -8.96 -12.07
CA LEU A 56 -6.95 -8.49 -10.71
C LEU A 56 -7.34 -9.54 -9.66
N THR A 57 -8.42 -10.30 -9.87
CA THR A 57 -8.86 -11.36 -8.96
C THR A 57 -7.88 -12.54 -8.87
N GLU A 58 -7.12 -12.79 -9.94
CA GLU A 58 -6.11 -13.86 -9.98
C GLU A 58 -4.81 -13.40 -9.30
N ALA A 59 -4.44 -12.14 -9.50
CA ALA A 59 -3.23 -11.56 -8.91
C ALA A 59 -3.44 -11.09 -7.45
N GLU A 60 -4.66 -10.73 -7.05
CA GLU A 60 -5.00 -10.20 -5.71
C GLU A 60 -4.48 -11.07 -4.57
N SER A 61 -4.59 -12.40 -4.72
CA SER A 61 -4.22 -13.34 -3.66
C SER A 61 -2.72 -13.35 -3.36
N SER A 62 -1.89 -12.89 -4.30
CA SER A 62 -0.44 -12.72 -4.10
C SER A 62 -0.09 -11.27 -3.78
N LEU A 63 -0.69 -10.30 -4.48
CA LEU A 63 -0.36 -8.88 -4.34
C LEU A 63 -0.84 -8.28 -3.01
N ILE A 64 -2.05 -8.64 -2.56
CA ILE A 64 -2.59 -8.11 -1.29
C ILE A 64 -1.66 -8.41 -0.12
N PRO A 65 -1.23 -9.67 0.13
CA PRO A 65 -0.36 -9.94 1.27
C PRO A 65 0.98 -9.19 1.19
N GLU A 66 1.57 -9.01 0.01
CA GLU A 66 2.80 -8.23 -0.17
C GLU A 66 2.58 -6.74 0.14
N ILE A 67 1.55 -6.12 -0.44
CA ILE A 67 1.20 -4.73 -0.18
C ILE A 67 0.88 -4.52 1.30
N VAL A 68 0.16 -5.46 1.93
CA VAL A 68 -0.19 -5.40 3.35
C VAL A 68 1.05 -5.51 4.23
N ASP A 69 1.99 -6.41 3.93
CA ASP A 69 3.24 -6.55 4.70
C ASP A 69 4.07 -5.26 4.66
N GLN A 70 4.15 -4.62 3.49
CA GLN A 70 4.83 -3.34 3.33
C GLN A 70 4.13 -2.22 4.12
N LEU A 71 2.79 -2.14 4.05
CA LEU A 71 2.02 -1.20 4.85
C LEU A 71 2.20 -1.43 6.35
N VAL A 72 2.19 -2.69 6.80
CA VAL A 72 2.41 -3.04 8.21
C VAL A 72 3.80 -2.61 8.66
N THR A 73 4.83 -2.86 7.84
CA THR A 73 6.19 -2.44 8.13
C THR A 73 6.30 -0.92 8.23
N ASP A 74 5.73 -0.16 7.29
CA ASP A 74 5.73 1.31 7.32
C ASP A 74 4.96 1.87 8.53
N ILE A 75 3.81 1.29 8.86
CA ILE A 75 3.04 1.67 10.05
C ILE A 75 3.83 1.38 11.31
N PHE A 76 4.47 0.20 11.39
CA PHE A 76 5.27 -0.20 12.54
C PHE A 76 6.46 0.74 12.72
N GLN A 77 7.23 1.03 11.68
CA GLN A 77 8.33 1.99 11.73
C GLN A 77 7.86 3.38 12.16
N ALA A 78 6.74 3.87 11.64
CA ALA A 78 6.17 5.15 12.04
C ALA A 78 5.71 5.18 13.50
N SER A 79 5.20 4.06 14.02
CA SER A 79 4.78 3.93 15.42
C SER A 79 5.97 3.74 16.38
N ALA A 80 6.96 2.96 15.98
CA ALA A 80 8.16 2.68 16.74
C ALA A 80 9.10 3.88 16.78
N SER A 81 9.14 4.74 15.75
CA SER A 81 9.95 5.97 15.77
C SER A 81 9.49 6.99 16.82
N ASN A 82 8.36 6.76 17.49
CA ASN A 82 7.81 7.63 18.53
C ASN A 82 8.00 7.08 19.95
N TRP A 83 8.92 6.10 20.13
CA TRP A 83 9.35 5.57 21.43
C TRP A 83 10.48 6.38 22.09
#